data_AF-A0A7J4FHJ3-F1
#
_entry.id   AF-A0A7J4FHJ3-F1
#
_cell.length_a   1.000
_cell.length_b   1.000
_cell.length_c   1.000
_cell.angle_alpha   90.00
_cell.angle_beta   90.00
_cell.angle_gamma   90.00
#
_symmetry.space_group_name_H-M   'P 1'
#
loop_
_entity.id
_entity.type
_entity.pdbx_description
1 polymer ?
#
loop_
_entity_poly.entity_id
_entity_poly.type
_entity_poly.pdbx_seq_one_letter_code
_entity_poly.pdbx_strand_id
1 'polypeptide(L)'
;MSTFKISLAIWSLGKTVSLDNLKKQLTLAKEIGVEGVQLWAVDYNADASCLLDPDRCDAKCRKEVLELVESFSLEISGFCAQLSGMKGLGGLDDPEGLESRVEKTKKALKLASFMGSSI
;
A
#
# COMPACT_ATOMS: atom_id res chain seq x y z
N MET A 1 -17.54 18.43 -16.63
CA MET A 1 -17.90 17.06 -16.20
C MET A 1 -16.76 16.57 -15.31
N SER A 2 -17.03 16.15 -14.08
CA SER A 2 -15.99 15.52 -13.27
C SER A 2 -15.68 14.15 -13.87
N THR A 3 -14.50 13.98 -14.44
CA THR A 3 -14.01 12.67 -14.88
C THR A 3 -13.96 11.75 -13.67
N PHE A 4 -14.63 10.59 -13.73
CA PHE A 4 -14.51 9.58 -12.68
C PHE A 4 -13.10 9.02 -12.72
N LYS A 5 -12.29 9.32 -11.69
CA LYS A 5 -10.96 8.72 -11.53
C LYS A 5 -11.11 7.29 -11.03
N ILE A 6 -10.74 6.31 -11.86
CA ILE A 6 -10.73 4.90 -11.47
C ILE A 6 -9.35 4.56 -10.92
N SER A 7 -9.32 3.88 -9.77
CA SER A 7 -8.10 3.39 -9.15
C SER A 7 -8.16 1.88 -8.92
N LEU A 8 -6.98 1.26 -8.87
CA LEU A 8 -6.84 -0.17 -8.62
C LEU A 8 -6.01 -0.43 -7.36
N ALA A 9 -6.41 -1.41 -6.56
CA ALA A 9 -5.62 -1.84 -5.42
C ALA A 9 -4.48 -2.75 -5.87
N ILE A 10 -3.23 -2.35 -5.62
CA ILE A 10 -2.04 -2.96 -6.23
C ILE A 10 -1.89 -4.46 -5.88
N TRP A 11 -2.42 -4.88 -4.73
CA TRP A 11 -2.39 -6.27 -4.28
C TRP A 11 -3.20 -7.21 -5.16
N SER A 12 -4.15 -6.71 -5.96
CA SER A 12 -4.87 -7.53 -6.95
C SER A 12 -3.96 -7.98 -8.10
N LEU A 13 -2.80 -7.34 -8.28
CA LEU A 13 -1.78 -7.68 -9.27
C LEU A 13 -0.63 -8.52 -8.68
N GLY A 14 -0.76 -8.99 -7.43
CA GLY A 14 0.19 -9.86 -6.74
C GLY A 14 0.92 -9.19 -5.57
N LYS A 15 1.88 -9.93 -4.97
CA LYS A 15 2.66 -9.44 -3.83
C LYS A 15 3.73 -8.43 -4.26
N THR A 16 3.75 -7.28 -3.60
CA THR A 16 4.76 -6.23 -3.80
C THR A 16 5.93 -6.41 -2.84
N VAL A 17 6.85 -7.34 -3.12
CA VAL A 17 8.00 -7.64 -2.23
C VAL A 17 9.27 -6.86 -2.60
N SER A 18 9.32 -6.24 -3.78
CA SER A 18 10.44 -5.42 -4.25
C SER A 18 9.98 -4.30 -5.19
N LEU A 19 10.87 -3.34 -5.48
CA LEU A 19 10.63 -2.30 -6.48
C LEU A 19 10.39 -2.87 -7.88
N ASP A 20 11.03 -3.98 -8.24
CA ASP A 20 10.81 -4.63 -9.53
C ASP A 20 9.40 -5.23 -9.64
N ASN A 21 8.86 -5.76 -8.54
CA ASN A 21 7.47 -6.20 -8.50
C ASN A 21 6.53 -5.01 -8.65
N LEU A 22 6.77 -3.94 -7.89
CA LEU A 22 5.97 -2.73 -7.98
C LEU A 22 5.98 -2.16 -9.41
N LYS A 23 7.14 -2.08 -10.05
CA LYS A 23 7.27 -1.59 -11.44
C LYS A 23 6.44 -2.41 -12.41
N LYS A 24 6.49 -3.75 -12.32
CA LYS A 24 5.65 -4.63 -13.16
C LYS A 24 4.15 -4.39 -12.93
N GLN A 25 3.75 -4.21 -11.67
CA GLN A 25 2.37 -3.96 -11.31
C GLN A 25 1.88 -2.59 -11.82
N LEU A 26 2.71 -1.54 -11.71
CA LEU A 26 2.40 -0.21 -12.24
C LEU A 26 2.31 -0.19 -13.77
N THR A 27 3.20 -0.92 -14.46
CA THR A 27 3.09 -1.13 -15.92
C THR A 27 1.74 -1.73 -16.28
N LEU A 28 1.32 -2.79 -15.58
CA LEU A 28 0.04 -3.44 -15.83
C LEU A 28 -1.15 -2.53 -15.46
N ALA A 29 -1.06 -1.75 -14.38
CA ALA A 29 -2.08 -0.77 -14.03
C ALA A 29 -2.28 0.29 -15.14
N LYS A 30 -1.19 0.76 -15.75
CA LYS A 30 -1.27 1.64 -16.93
C LYS A 30 -1.89 0.97 -18.14
N GLU A 31 -1.54 -0.28 -18.40
CA GLU A 31 -2.13 -1.06 -19.49
C GLU A 31 -3.65 -1.26 -19.29
N ILE A 32 -4.11 -1.44 -18.05
CA ILE A 32 -5.54 -1.51 -17.69
C ILE A 32 -6.25 -0.16 -17.91
N GLY A 33 -5.52 0.96 -17.84
CA GLY A 33 -6.05 2.30 -18.06
C GLY A 33 -6.58 2.98 -16.80
N VAL A 34 -6.09 2.62 -15.61
CA VAL A 34 -6.44 3.33 -14.37
C VAL A 34 -5.67 4.64 -14.23
N GLU A 35 -6.24 5.57 -13.46
CA GLU A 35 -5.63 6.89 -13.17
C GLU A 35 -4.89 6.89 -11.83
N GLY A 36 -5.13 5.90 -10.97
CA GLY A 36 -4.46 5.80 -9.69
C GLY A 36 -4.35 4.39 -9.13
N VAL A 37 -3.58 4.27 -8.07
CA VAL A 37 -3.34 3.01 -7.36
C VAL A 37 -3.52 3.19 -5.85
N GLN A 38 -4.13 2.19 -5.23
CA GLN A 38 -4.14 2.04 -3.78
C GLN A 38 -3.00 1.08 -3.40
N LEU A 39 -2.04 1.57 -2.63
CA LEU A 39 -0.84 0.81 -2.24
C LEU A 39 -1.11 -0.10 -1.03
N TRP A 40 -0.35 -1.18 -0.91
CA TRP A 40 -0.50 -2.15 0.19
C TRP A 40 0.62 -1.99 1.22
N ALA A 41 0.30 -1.50 2.42
CA ALA A 41 1.29 -1.16 3.45
C ALA A 41 1.30 -2.16 4.62
N VAL A 42 1.26 -3.46 4.34
CA VAL A 42 1.26 -4.50 5.39
C VAL A 42 2.19 -5.64 5.02
N ASP A 43 2.94 -6.13 6.00
CA ASP A 43 3.75 -7.35 5.90
C ASP A 43 2.86 -8.56 5.55
N TYR A 44 3.31 -9.44 4.64
CA TYR A 44 2.51 -10.58 4.20
C TYR A 44 2.52 -11.75 5.19
N ASN A 45 3.24 -11.66 6.31
CA ASN A 45 3.37 -12.64 7.40
C ASN A 45 3.80 -14.07 6.98
N ALA A 46 3.97 -14.32 5.67
CA ALA A 46 4.27 -15.61 5.06
C ALA A 46 5.35 -15.42 3.98
N ASP A 47 6.55 -15.92 4.31
CA ASP A 47 7.76 -16.12 3.48
C ASP A 47 8.42 -14.89 2.85
N ALA A 48 7.75 -13.74 2.78
CA ALA A 48 8.32 -12.52 2.24
C ALA A 48 7.63 -11.27 2.82
N SER A 49 8.42 -10.22 3.06
CA SER A 49 7.88 -8.95 3.53
C SER A 49 7.42 -8.05 2.39
N CYS A 50 6.34 -7.31 2.65
CA CYS A 50 5.91 -6.27 1.72
C CYS A 50 6.93 -5.13 1.70
N LEU A 51 7.25 -4.64 0.51
CA LEU A 51 8.11 -3.47 0.29
C LEU A 51 7.64 -2.27 1.13
N LEU A 52 6.32 -2.11 1.25
CA LEU A 52 5.67 -0.98 1.89
C LEU A 52 5.22 -1.26 3.33
N ASP A 53 5.71 -2.33 3.95
CA ASP A 53 5.51 -2.55 5.39
C ASP A 53 6.06 -1.33 6.17
N PRO A 54 5.23 -0.59 6.92
CA PRO A 54 5.62 0.67 7.54
C PRO A 54 6.65 0.50 8.67
N ASP A 55 6.86 -0.73 9.13
CA ASP A 55 7.93 -1.10 10.06
C ASP A 55 9.31 -1.18 9.39
N ARG A 56 9.36 -1.25 8.05
CA ARG A 56 10.58 -1.49 7.26
C ARG A 56 10.85 -0.42 6.20
N CYS A 57 9.80 0.09 5.56
CA CYS A 57 9.92 1.11 4.52
C CYS A 57 10.21 2.48 5.15
N ASP A 58 11.49 2.81 5.19
CA ASP A 58 12.02 4.07 5.68
C ASP A 58 11.75 5.25 4.73
N ALA A 59 12.29 6.43 5.05
CA ALA A 59 12.10 7.62 4.23
C ALA A 59 12.71 7.49 2.82
N LYS A 60 13.77 6.71 2.65
CA LYS A 60 14.40 6.49 1.33
C LYS A 60 13.51 5.59 0.48
N CYS A 61 13.07 4.46 1.04
CA CYS A 61 12.10 3.55 0.42
C CYS A 61 10.85 4.30 -0.06
N ARG A 62 10.27 5.16 0.80
CA ARG A 62 9.06 5.93 0.45
C ARG A 62 9.28 6.89 -0.72
N LYS A 63 10.43 7.55 -0.79
CA LYS A 63 10.78 8.44 -1.90
C LYS A 63 10.93 7.67 -3.21
N GLU A 64 11.65 6.55 -3.18
CA GLU A 64 11.84 5.70 -4.37
C GLU A 64 10.51 5.15 -4.90
N VAL A 65 9.61 4.74 -4.00
CA VAL A 65 8.26 4.31 -4.39
C VAL A 65 7.45 5.47 -4.98
N LEU A 66 7.47 6.65 -4.36
CA LEU A 66 6.74 7.81 -4.84
C LEU A 66 7.21 8.21 -6.25
N GLU A 67 8.52 8.38 -6.43
CA GLU A 67 9.14 8.70 -7.73
C GLU A 67 8.79 7.65 -8.79
N LEU A 68 8.76 6.37 -8.41
CA LEU A 68 8.36 5.30 -9.32
C LEU A 68 6.89 5.45 -9.74
N VAL A 69 5.95 5.63 -8.80
CA VAL A 69 4.52 5.81 -9.12
C VAL A 69 4.30 7.04 -10.02
N GLU A 70 4.96 8.15 -9.71
CA GLU A 70 4.89 9.39 -10.50
C GLU A 70 5.43 9.21 -11.92
N SER A 71 6.48 8.41 -12.10
CA SER A 71 7.05 8.11 -13.43
C SER A 71 6.07 7.42 -14.38
N PHE A 72 5.04 6.74 -13.85
CA PHE A 72 3.95 6.15 -14.63
C PHE A 72 2.77 7.12 -14.82
N SER A 73 2.82 8.33 -14.29
CA SER A 73 1.69 9.27 -14.26
C SER A 73 0.45 8.63 -13.64
N LEU A 74 0.62 7.99 -12.48
CA LEU A 74 -0.45 7.45 -11.64
C LEU A 74 -0.54 8.27 -10.35
N GLU A 75 -1.75 8.45 -9.84
CA GLU A 75 -1.97 9.04 -8.51
C GLU A 75 -1.99 7.95 -7.43
N ILE A 76 -1.48 8.26 -6.23
CA ILE A 76 -1.69 7.41 -5.06
C ILE A 76 -3.05 7.77 -4.46
N SER A 77 -4.06 6.93 -4.70
CA SER A 77 -5.44 7.18 -4.26
C SER A 77 -5.74 6.68 -2.86
N GLY A 78 -4.82 5.95 -2.24
CA GLY A 78 -4.95 5.51 -0.86
C GLY A 78 -3.91 4.47 -0.46
N PHE A 79 -3.93 4.11 0.81
CA PHE A 79 -3.17 2.99 1.36
C PHE A 79 -4.10 2.00 2.03
N CYS A 80 -4.00 0.73 1.65
CA CYS A 80 -4.65 -0.34 2.38
C CYS A 80 -3.69 -0.93 3.40
N ALA A 81 -4.17 -0.96 4.64
CA ALA A 81 -3.42 -1.42 5.81
C ALA A 81 -4.15 -2.57 6.52
N GLN A 82 -4.70 -3.53 5.77
CA GLN A 82 -5.43 -4.68 6.33
C GLN A 82 -4.53 -5.46 7.29
N LEU A 83 -4.89 -5.46 8.56
CA LEU A 83 -4.14 -6.14 9.58
C LEU A 83 -4.47 -7.64 9.55
N SER A 84 -3.59 -8.49 10.07
CA SER A 84 -3.93 -9.89 10.35
C SER A 84 -4.19 -10.03 11.85
N GLY A 85 -5.21 -10.79 12.21
CA GLY A 85 -5.56 -11.09 13.59
C GLY A 85 -5.44 -12.59 13.83
N MET A 86 -5.53 -13.02 15.07
CA MET A 86 -5.31 -14.43 15.41
C MET A 86 -6.39 -15.35 14.83
N LYS A 87 -7.57 -14.82 14.51
CA LYS A 87 -8.72 -15.58 14.01
C LYS A 87 -9.09 -15.28 12.55
N GLY A 88 -8.27 -14.51 11.82
CA GLY A 88 -8.52 -14.20 10.41
C GLY A 88 -8.01 -12.81 10.01
N LEU A 89 -8.84 -12.05 9.29
CA LEU A 89 -8.50 -10.72 8.76
C LEU A 89 -8.32 -9.62 9.82
N GLY A 90 -8.44 -9.93 11.11
CA GLY A 90 -7.97 -9.09 12.24
C GLY A 90 -8.29 -7.61 12.20
N GLY A 91 -9.57 -7.25 12.13
CA GLY A 91 -10.02 -5.86 12.26
C GLY A 91 -9.91 -5.32 13.69
N LEU A 92 -10.01 -4.00 13.87
CA LEU A 92 -9.90 -3.33 15.18
C LEU A 92 -11.02 -3.70 16.18
N ASP A 93 -12.00 -4.50 15.74
CA ASP A 93 -13.05 -5.11 16.55
C ASP A 93 -12.58 -6.34 17.34
N ASP A 94 -11.50 -7.00 16.92
CA ASP A 94 -10.89 -8.10 17.66
C ASP A 94 -10.05 -7.53 18.84
N PRO A 95 -10.30 -7.90 20.10
CA PRO A 95 -9.52 -7.39 21.23
C PRO A 95 -8.11 -7.99 21.32
N GLU A 96 -7.88 -9.18 20.77
CA GLU A 96 -6.62 -9.90 20.91
C GLU A 96 -5.54 -9.27 20.03
N GLY A 97 -4.46 -8.76 20.61
CA GLY A 97 -3.41 -8.06 19.86
C GLY A 97 -3.87 -6.72 19.26
N LEU A 98 -4.92 -6.09 19.81
CA LEU A 98 -5.44 -4.80 19.36
C LEU A 98 -4.38 -3.68 19.42
N GLU A 99 -3.61 -3.60 20.50
CA GLU A 99 -2.61 -2.54 20.69
C GLU A 99 -1.56 -2.53 19.58
N SER A 100 -0.99 -3.70 19.25
CA SER A 100 -0.02 -3.85 18.14
C SER A 100 -0.62 -3.42 16.80
N ARG A 101 -1.88 -3.77 16.57
CA ARG A 101 -2.62 -3.44 15.36
C ARG A 101 -2.89 -1.95 15.24
N VAL A 102 -3.31 -1.30 16.32
CA VAL A 102 -3.46 0.16 16.40
C VAL A 102 -2.13 0.87 16.09
N GLU A 103 -1.03 0.42 16.69
CA GLU A 103 0.29 1.02 16.43
C GLU A 103 0.74 0.83 14.98
N LYS A 104 0.49 -0.34 14.38
CA LYS A 104 0.78 -0.58 12.96
C LYS A 104 -0.06 0.31 12.05
N THR A 105 -1.35 0.49 12.32
CA THR A 105 -2.21 1.44 11.59
C THR A 105 -1.67 2.87 11.68
N LYS A 106 -1.26 3.35 12.87
CA LYS A 106 -0.67 4.69 13.02
C LYS A 106 0.58 4.87 12.14
N LYS A 107 1.42 3.84 12.04
CA LYS A 107 2.61 3.88 11.17
C LYS A 107 2.23 3.91 9.69
N ALA A 108 1.23 3.13 9.28
CA ALA A 108 0.70 3.17 7.92
C ALA A 108 0.13 4.56 7.56
N LEU A 109 -0.59 5.21 8.48
CA LEU A 109 -1.09 6.58 8.29
C LEU A 109 0.04 7.59 8.13
N LYS A 110 1.12 7.48 8.91
CA LYS A 110 2.32 8.32 8.74
C LYS A 110 3.00 8.10 7.38
N LEU A 111 3.03 6.86 6.90
CA LEU A 111 3.54 6.52 5.57
C LEU A 111 2.67 7.16 4.48
N ALA A 112 1.34 7.02 4.59
CA ALA A 112 0.39 7.60 3.65
C ALA A 112 0.50 9.14 3.58
N SER A 113 0.58 9.79 4.75
CA SER A 113 0.77 11.23 4.86
C SER A 113 2.09 11.69 4.23
N PHE A 114 3.18 10.96 4.44
CA PHE A 114 4.47 11.27 3.82
C PHE A 114 4.40 11.23 2.28
N MET A 115 3.65 10.27 1.74
CA MET A 115 3.53 10.05 0.29
C MET A 115 2.41 10.87 -0.36
N GLY A 116 1.83 11.83 0.36
CA GLY A 116 0.84 12.77 -0.19
C GLY A 116 -0.50 12.15 -0.56
N SER A 117 -0.88 11.02 0.05
CA SER A 117 -2.19 10.42 -0.19
C SER A 117 -3.30 11.36 0.29
N SER A 118 -4.31 11.56 -0.54
CA SER A 118 -5.41 12.49 -0.29
C SER A 118 -6.51 11.93 0.63
N ILE A 119 -6.48 10.62 0.91
CA ILE A 119 -7.46 9.88 1.73
C ILE A 119 -6.72 8.83 2.58
#